data_AF-A0A0D6PBM7-F1
#
_entry.id   AF-A0A0D6PBM7-F1
#
_cell.length_a   1.000
_cell.length_b   1.000
_cell.length_c   1.000
_cell.angle_alpha   90.00
_cell.angle_beta   90.00
_cell.angle_gamma   90.00
#
_symmetry.space_group_name_H-M   'P 1'
#
loop_
_entity.id
_entity.type
_entity.pdbx_description
1 polymer ?
#
loop_
_entity_poly.entity_id
_entity_poly.type
_entity_poly.pdbx_seq_one_letter_code
_entity_poly.pdbx_strand_id
1 'polypeptide(L)'
;MRSEKPGSGRVFLWAEYLALFGLGPLLILFLRQPGILFLVLWGGGLACWAASRAAPRGAATGIGRILSRFMLFGTILTLTVWGVTPDLFLALPLHRPRLWALIMLLYPLLSVWPQEIIFRRFLFQRYERLFGTRITSASAIAFGYAHIIFLNPVAVLLTLAGGWLFASTYARTFSLKCTGLEHALYGCLVFTIGLGQYFYTGAAWGH
;
A
#
# COMPACT_ATOMS: atom_id res chain seq x y z
N MET A 1 -23.10 -25.58 -21.07
CA MET A 1 -22.98 -24.46 -20.10
C MET A 1 -21.96 -24.83 -19.05
N ARG A 2 -20.82 -24.14 -18.97
CA ARG A 2 -19.86 -24.36 -17.87
C ARG A 2 -20.49 -23.77 -16.60
N SER A 3 -20.85 -24.62 -15.64
CA SER A 3 -21.20 -24.20 -14.28
C SER A 3 -20.13 -23.26 -13.77
N GLU A 4 -20.46 -21.98 -13.58
CA GLU A 4 -19.57 -21.06 -12.89
C GLU A 4 -19.31 -21.63 -11.49
N LYS A 5 -18.05 -21.61 -11.03
CA LYS A 5 -17.76 -21.96 -9.63
C LYS A 5 -18.52 -20.98 -8.74
N PRO A 6 -19.07 -21.41 -7.58
CA PRO A 6 -19.68 -20.50 -6.62
C PRO A 6 -18.74 -19.32 -6.33
N GLY A 7 -19.25 -18.08 -6.34
CA GLY A 7 -18.46 -16.87 -6.09
C GLY A 7 -17.54 -16.42 -7.24
N SER A 8 -17.83 -16.82 -8.49
CA SER A 8 -17.06 -16.38 -9.68
C SER A 8 -17.84 -15.52 -10.68
N GLY A 9 -19.13 -15.28 -10.44
CA GLY A 9 -19.96 -14.39 -11.24
C GLY A 9 -19.50 -12.93 -11.12
N ARG A 10 -19.59 -12.16 -12.21
CA ARG A 10 -19.12 -10.76 -12.26
C ARG A 10 -19.77 -9.87 -11.21
N VAL A 11 -21.07 -10.05 -10.94
CA VAL A 11 -21.80 -9.26 -9.93
C VAL A 11 -21.24 -9.53 -8.52
N PHE A 12 -20.98 -10.80 -8.21
CA PHE A 12 -20.37 -11.18 -6.93
C PHE A 12 -18.99 -10.55 -6.75
N LEU A 13 -18.14 -10.58 -7.79
CA LEU A 13 -16.80 -9.97 -7.73
C LEU A 13 -16.85 -8.45 -7.54
N TRP A 14 -17.80 -7.75 -8.17
CA TRP A 14 -17.99 -6.32 -7.92
C TRP A 14 -18.43 -6.05 -6.47
N ALA A 15 -19.40 -6.81 -5.96
CA ALA A 15 -19.87 -6.65 -4.59
C ALA A 15 -18.75 -6.94 -3.57
N GLU A 16 -17.99 -8.02 -3.77
CA GLU A 16 -16.83 -8.39 -2.95
C GLU A 16 -15.75 -7.30 -2.99
N TYR A 17 -15.42 -6.78 -4.18
CA TYR A 17 -14.44 -5.71 -4.35
C TYR A 17 -14.87 -4.43 -3.63
N LEU A 18 -16.11 -3.99 -3.81
CA LEU A 18 -16.63 -2.78 -3.17
C LEU A 18 -16.73 -2.94 -1.65
N ALA A 19 -17.10 -4.12 -1.16
CA ALA A 19 -17.13 -4.40 0.27
C ALA A 19 -15.71 -4.33 0.88
N LEU A 20 -14.72 -5.00 0.28
CA LEU A 20 -13.37 -5.07 0.83
C LEU A 20 -12.59 -3.77 0.67
N PHE A 21 -12.62 -3.16 -0.52
CA PHE A 21 -11.76 -2.01 -0.85
C PHE A 21 -12.48 -0.67 -0.78
N GLY A 22 -13.82 -0.65 -0.77
CA GLY A 22 -14.62 0.56 -0.55
C GLY A 22 -15.11 0.67 0.89
N LEU A 23 -15.96 -0.27 1.32
CA LEU A 23 -16.55 -0.22 2.66
C LEU A 23 -15.54 -0.52 3.77
N GLY A 24 -14.56 -1.37 3.54
CA GLY A 24 -13.51 -1.71 4.51
C GLY A 24 -12.78 -0.48 5.09
N PRO A 25 -12.14 0.36 4.25
CA PRO A 25 -11.51 1.60 4.71
C PRO A 25 -12.46 2.56 5.41
N LEU A 26 -13.71 2.68 4.93
CA LEU A 26 -14.73 3.52 5.56
C LEU A 26 -15.11 3.02 6.95
N LEU A 27 -15.23 1.71 7.14
CA LEU A 27 -15.53 1.12 8.45
C LEU A 27 -14.38 1.36 9.43
N ILE A 28 -13.13 1.19 9.00
CA ILE A 28 -11.95 1.51 9.82
C ILE A 28 -11.98 3.00 10.21
N LEU A 29 -12.25 3.88 9.25
CA LEU A 29 -12.32 5.32 9.49
C LEU A 29 -13.51 5.74 10.37
N PHE A 30 -14.64 5.03 10.29
CA PHE A 30 -15.80 5.28 11.15
C PHE A 30 -15.51 4.88 12.59
N LEU A 31 -14.85 3.73 12.80
CA LEU A 31 -14.56 3.22 14.14
C LEU A 31 -13.38 3.95 14.81
N ARG A 32 -12.38 4.40 14.03
CA ARG A 32 -11.17 5.12 14.52
C ARG A 32 -10.44 4.44 15.67
N GLN A 33 -10.39 3.11 15.64
CA GLN A 33 -9.70 2.30 16.64
C GLN A 33 -8.43 1.68 16.04
N PRO A 34 -7.24 1.99 16.57
CA PRO A 34 -5.98 1.43 16.07
C PRO A 34 -5.96 -0.10 16.10
N GLY A 35 -6.54 -0.71 17.14
CA GLY A 35 -6.65 -2.17 17.24
C GLY A 35 -7.42 -2.79 16.08
N ILE A 36 -8.50 -2.15 15.62
CA ILE A 36 -9.29 -2.61 14.47
C ILE A 36 -8.49 -2.47 13.17
N LEU A 37 -7.77 -1.37 12.99
CA LEU A 37 -6.87 -1.20 11.84
C LEU A 37 -5.86 -2.35 11.76
N PHE A 38 -5.19 -2.68 12.87
CA PHE A 38 -4.22 -3.78 12.89
C PHE A 38 -4.88 -5.15 12.68
N LEU A 39 -6.05 -5.38 13.29
CA LEU A 39 -6.81 -6.62 13.11
C LEU A 39 -7.23 -6.81 11.66
N VAL A 40 -7.76 -5.78 11.01
CA VAL A 40 -8.17 -5.83 9.60
C VAL A 40 -6.95 -5.98 8.69
N LEU A 41 -5.87 -5.24 8.96
CA LEU A 41 -4.65 -5.32 8.15
C LEU A 41 -4.01 -6.71 8.20
N TRP A 42 -3.81 -7.26 9.39
CA TRP A 42 -3.16 -8.56 9.57
C TRP A 42 -4.09 -9.73 9.37
N GLY A 43 -5.28 -9.71 9.98
CA GLY A 43 -6.28 -10.75 9.78
C GLY A 43 -6.73 -10.82 8.33
N GLY A 44 -7.02 -9.67 7.72
CA GLY A 44 -7.32 -9.55 6.29
C GLY A 44 -6.13 -9.95 5.41
N GLY A 45 -4.91 -9.53 5.77
CA GLY A 45 -3.68 -9.93 5.07
C GLY A 45 -3.47 -11.45 5.07
N LEU A 46 -3.64 -12.11 6.21
CA LEU A 46 -3.53 -13.57 6.33
C LEU A 46 -4.63 -14.30 5.55
N ALA A 47 -5.88 -13.81 5.63
CA ALA A 47 -6.98 -14.37 4.85
C ALA A 47 -6.75 -14.21 3.34
N CYS A 48 -6.31 -13.03 2.90
CA CYS A 48 -5.94 -12.76 1.52
C CYS A 48 -4.77 -13.62 1.05
N TRP A 49 -3.75 -13.83 1.90
CA TRP A 49 -2.64 -14.74 1.62
C TRP A 49 -3.11 -16.18 1.42
N ALA A 50 -3.98 -16.67 2.32
CA ALA A 50 -4.53 -18.02 2.25
C ALA A 50 -5.38 -18.21 0.97
N ALA A 51 -6.24 -17.23 0.65
CA ALA A 51 -7.07 -17.24 -0.56
C ALA A 51 -6.25 -17.11 -1.86
N SER A 52 -5.04 -16.54 -1.79
CA SER A 52 -4.17 -16.30 -2.96
C SER A 52 -2.95 -17.23 -3.02
N ARG A 53 -3.01 -18.40 -2.37
CA ARG A 53 -1.89 -19.37 -2.36
C ARG A 53 -1.50 -19.87 -3.75
N ALA A 54 -2.48 -19.96 -4.65
CA ALA A 54 -2.30 -20.36 -6.05
C ALA A 54 -1.81 -19.24 -6.97
N ALA A 55 -1.63 -18.01 -6.47
CA ALA A 55 -1.09 -16.91 -7.27
C ALA A 55 0.28 -17.29 -7.88
N PRO A 56 0.57 -16.86 -9.12
CA PRO A 56 1.91 -16.95 -9.67
C PRO A 56 2.94 -16.34 -8.72
N ARG A 57 4.07 -17.03 -8.55
CA ARG A 57 5.24 -16.52 -7.84
C ARG A 57 6.29 -16.21 -8.87
N GLY A 58 6.51 -14.93 -9.14
CA GLY A 58 7.56 -14.54 -10.08
C GLY A 58 8.90 -14.27 -9.40
N ALA A 59 9.89 -13.99 -10.24
CA ALA A 59 11.28 -13.88 -9.85
C ALA A 59 11.64 -12.48 -9.30
N ALA A 60 12.74 -12.40 -8.55
CA ALA A 60 13.29 -11.14 -8.05
C ALA A 60 14.06 -10.36 -9.14
N THR A 61 13.42 -10.11 -10.28
CA THR A 61 14.01 -9.41 -11.42
C THR A 61 13.65 -7.92 -11.41
N GLY A 62 14.43 -7.12 -12.13
CA GLY A 62 14.14 -5.69 -12.29
C GLY A 62 14.50 -4.79 -11.11
N ILE A 63 15.33 -5.28 -10.17
CA ILE A 63 15.81 -4.48 -9.02
C ILE A 63 16.51 -3.19 -9.49
N GLY A 64 17.33 -3.24 -10.54
CA GLY A 64 17.96 -2.04 -11.11
C GLY A 64 16.95 -0.97 -11.54
N ARG A 65 15.79 -1.37 -12.07
CA ARG A 65 14.70 -0.44 -12.45
C ARG A 65 13.97 0.12 -11.23
N ILE A 66 13.84 -0.67 -10.17
CA ILE A 66 13.29 -0.20 -8.89
C ILE A 66 14.21 0.86 -8.31
N LEU A 67 15.51 0.57 -8.22
CA LEU A 67 16.50 1.50 -7.70
C LEU A 67 16.61 2.76 -8.56
N SER A 68 16.60 2.66 -9.90
CA SER A 68 16.66 3.84 -10.76
C SER A 68 15.44 4.76 -10.62
N ARG A 69 14.23 4.18 -10.55
CA ARG A 69 13.01 4.95 -10.27
C ARG A 69 13.05 5.56 -8.88
N PHE A 70 13.50 4.82 -7.87
CA PHE A 70 13.64 5.33 -6.51
C PHE A 70 14.64 6.48 -6.46
N MET A 71 15.78 6.39 -7.14
CA MET A 71 16.72 7.51 -7.21
C MET A 71 16.09 8.73 -7.89
N LEU A 72 15.38 8.55 -9.00
CA LEU A 72 14.72 9.66 -9.70
C LEU A 72 13.59 10.29 -8.86
N PHE A 73 12.54 9.53 -8.56
CA PHE A 73 11.35 10.05 -7.88
C PHE A 73 11.61 10.34 -6.40
N GLY A 74 12.50 9.58 -5.75
CA GLY A 74 12.91 9.85 -4.38
C GLY A 74 13.71 11.16 -4.26
N THR A 75 14.59 11.45 -5.22
CA THR A 75 15.28 12.76 -5.26
C THR A 75 14.29 13.89 -5.48
N ILE A 76 13.39 13.77 -6.47
CA ILE A 76 12.35 14.78 -6.72
C ILE A 76 11.50 15.02 -5.48
N LEU A 77 11.05 13.96 -4.81
CA LEU A 77 10.23 14.06 -3.61
C LEU A 77 11.02 14.72 -2.46
N THR A 78 12.27 14.33 -2.26
CA THR A 78 13.16 14.90 -1.23
C THR A 78 13.37 16.40 -1.45
N LEU A 79 13.73 16.81 -2.67
CA LEU A 79 13.92 18.22 -3.02
C LEU A 79 12.62 19.02 -2.88
N THR A 80 11.48 18.43 -3.26
CA THR A 80 10.16 19.05 -3.10
C THR A 80 9.86 19.33 -1.62
N VAL A 81 10.05 18.34 -0.75
CA VAL A 81 9.79 18.49 0.68
C VAL A 81 10.76 19.49 1.32
N TRP A 82 12.02 19.46 0.92
CA TRP A 82 13.02 20.41 1.37
C TRP A 82 12.66 21.86 0.99
N GLY A 83 12.16 22.08 -0.22
CA GLY A 83 11.77 23.42 -0.69
C GLY A 83 10.41 23.92 -0.20
N VAL A 84 9.42 23.03 -0.03
CA VAL A 84 8.03 23.41 0.29
C VAL A 84 7.76 23.38 1.80
N THR A 85 8.36 22.44 2.52
CA THR A 85 8.15 22.24 3.97
C THR A 85 9.48 22.01 4.68
N PRO A 86 10.41 22.97 4.66
CA PRO A 86 11.74 22.83 5.24
C PRO A 86 11.71 22.52 6.74
N ASP A 87 10.74 23.05 7.48
CA ASP A 87 10.61 22.83 8.94
C ASP A 87 10.32 21.37 9.32
N LEU A 88 9.74 20.62 8.38
CA LEU A 88 9.41 19.21 8.56
C LEU A 88 10.54 18.31 8.08
N PHE A 89 11.45 18.84 7.27
CA PHE A 89 12.51 18.08 6.64
C PHE A 89 13.42 17.45 7.68
N LEU A 90 13.57 16.12 7.63
CA LEU A 90 14.36 15.33 8.57
C LEU A 90 13.93 15.48 10.04
N ALA A 91 12.74 16.01 10.33
CA ALA A 91 12.30 16.24 11.71
C ALA A 91 12.31 14.95 12.55
N LEU A 92 11.88 13.82 11.97
CA LEU A 92 11.84 12.53 12.65
C LEU A 92 13.23 11.97 12.98
N PRO A 93 14.18 11.82 12.03
CA PRO A 93 15.54 11.37 12.36
C PRO A 93 16.31 12.33 13.26
N LEU A 94 16.08 13.65 13.18
CA LEU A 94 16.78 14.64 13.99
C LEU A 94 16.27 14.69 15.44
N HIS A 95 14.95 14.69 15.65
CA HIS A 95 14.37 14.91 16.98
C HIS A 95 13.95 13.60 17.69
N ARG A 96 13.66 12.53 16.93
CA ARG A 96 13.27 11.22 17.47
C ARG A 96 13.97 10.05 16.76
N PRO A 97 15.32 10.00 16.76
CA PRO A 97 16.09 9.01 16.00
C PRO A 97 15.79 7.56 16.38
N ARG A 98 15.47 7.27 17.65
CA ARG A 98 15.08 5.92 18.09
C ARG A 98 13.77 5.46 17.46
N LEU A 99 12.77 6.34 17.43
CA LEU A 99 11.48 6.06 16.78
C LEU A 99 11.67 5.93 15.26
N TRP A 100 12.46 6.80 14.65
CA TRP A 100 12.83 6.69 13.24
C TRP A 100 13.44 5.32 12.92
N ALA A 101 14.45 4.88 13.68
CA ALA A 101 15.10 3.59 13.47
C ALA A 101 14.13 2.41 13.63
N LEU A 102 13.25 2.48 14.64
CA LEU A 102 12.20 1.48 14.83
C LEU A 102 11.24 1.43 13.63
N ILE A 103 10.86 2.58 13.08
CA ILE A 103 10.03 2.66 11.87
C ILE A 103 10.78 2.08 10.68
N MET A 104 12.05 2.45 10.44
CA MET A 104 12.84 1.91 9.31
C MET A 104 12.92 0.38 9.33
N LEU A 105 12.95 -0.23 10.52
CA LEU A 105 13.00 -1.67 10.69
C LEU A 105 11.62 -2.33 10.62
N LEU A 106 10.64 -1.81 11.37
CA LEU A 106 9.35 -2.47 11.57
C LEU A 106 8.33 -2.13 10.48
N TYR A 107 8.34 -0.93 9.91
CA TYR A 107 7.36 -0.52 8.89
C TYR A 107 7.34 -1.47 7.66
N PRO A 108 8.49 -1.87 7.09
CA PRO A 108 8.51 -2.81 5.97
C PRO A 108 7.85 -4.16 6.29
N LEU A 109 7.99 -4.63 7.53
CA LEU A 109 7.47 -5.93 7.94
C LEU A 109 6.01 -5.85 8.38
N LEU A 110 5.69 -4.86 9.22
CA LEU A 110 4.40 -4.79 9.89
C LEU A 110 3.32 -4.10 9.06
N SER A 111 3.72 -3.28 8.10
CA SER A 111 2.81 -2.48 7.29
C SER A 111 2.87 -2.88 5.82
N VAL A 112 4.06 -2.84 5.21
CA VAL A 112 4.20 -3.08 3.77
C VAL A 112 3.83 -4.51 3.39
N TRP A 113 4.32 -5.52 4.12
CA TRP A 113 4.03 -6.92 3.81
C TRP A 113 2.53 -7.26 3.72
N PRO A 114 1.69 -7.00 4.76
CA PRO A 114 0.27 -7.31 4.66
C PRO A 114 -0.44 -6.48 3.59
N GLN A 115 -0.06 -5.21 3.41
CA GLN A 115 -0.62 -4.37 2.35
C GLN A 115 -0.34 -4.92 0.95
N GLU A 116 0.89 -5.32 0.65
CA GLU A 116 1.23 -5.87 -0.67
C GLU A 116 0.53 -7.21 -0.96
N ILE A 117 0.29 -8.02 0.08
CA ILE A 117 -0.55 -9.22 -0.06
C ILE A 117 -1.97 -8.86 -0.47
N ILE A 118 -2.60 -7.91 0.23
CA ILE A 118 -4.00 -7.51 0.00
C ILE A 118 -4.15 -6.85 -1.37
N PHE A 119 -3.40 -5.78 -1.61
CA PHE A 119 -3.61 -4.90 -2.76
C PHE A 119 -2.92 -5.38 -4.03
N ARG A 120 -1.91 -6.25 -3.96
CA ARG A 120 -1.28 -6.83 -5.16
C ARG A 120 -1.64 -8.27 -5.33
N ARG A 121 -1.16 -9.15 -4.46
CA ARG A 121 -1.26 -10.59 -4.73
C ARG A 121 -2.71 -11.06 -4.79
N PHE A 122 -3.47 -10.78 -3.75
CA PHE A 122 -4.86 -11.18 -3.68
C PHE A 122 -5.70 -10.42 -4.72
N LEU A 123 -5.58 -9.09 -4.77
CA LEU A 123 -6.38 -8.30 -5.70
C LEU A 123 -6.14 -8.69 -7.16
N PHE A 124 -4.88 -8.85 -7.59
CA PHE A 124 -4.58 -9.28 -8.96
C PHE A 124 -5.15 -10.67 -9.24
N GLN A 125 -4.89 -11.66 -8.38
CA GLN A 125 -5.40 -13.01 -8.63
C GLN A 125 -6.93 -13.07 -8.63
N ARG A 126 -7.58 -12.36 -7.69
CA ARG A 126 -9.02 -12.47 -7.46
C ARG A 126 -9.84 -11.69 -8.50
N TYR A 127 -9.37 -10.50 -8.88
CA TYR A 127 -10.13 -9.56 -9.70
C TYR A 127 -9.57 -9.34 -11.10
N GLU A 128 -8.57 -10.12 -11.56
CA GLU A 128 -8.11 -10.09 -12.95
C GLU A 128 -9.26 -10.31 -13.94
N ARG A 129 -10.19 -11.23 -13.64
CA ARG A 129 -11.40 -11.46 -14.44
C ARG A 129 -12.32 -10.23 -14.55
N LEU A 130 -12.26 -9.34 -13.57
CA LEU A 130 -13.12 -8.16 -13.48
C LEU A 130 -12.51 -6.97 -14.22
N PHE A 131 -11.22 -6.72 -14.02
CA PHE A 131 -10.54 -5.53 -14.52
C PHE A 131 -9.65 -5.77 -15.74
N GLY A 132 -9.22 -7.01 -15.99
CA GLY A 132 -8.31 -7.37 -17.08
C GLY A 132 -7.08 -6.45 -17.11
N THR A 133 -6.89 -5.75 -18.22
CA THR A 133 -5.77 -4.82 -18.43
C THR A 133 -5.77 -3.61 -17.48
N ARG A 134 -6.89 -3.32 -16.81
CA ARG A 134 -7.04 -2.21 -15.86
C ARG A 134 -6.73 -2.61 -14.41
N ILE A 135 -6.29 -3.84 -14.16
CA ILE A 135 -6.04 -4.36 -12.80
C ILE A 135 -5.01 -3.52 -12.03
N THR A 136 -3.98 -3.00 -12.71
CA THR A 136 -2.98 -2.08 -12.12
C THR A 136 -3.64 -0.81 -11.59
N SER A 137 -4.56 -0.21 -12.36
CA SER A 137 -5.28 1.00 -11.95
C SER A 137 -6.24 0.70 -10.80
N ALA A 138 -6.99 -0.39 -10.86
CA ALA A 138 -7.88 -0.80 -9.77
C ALA A 138 -7.11 -1.06 -8.47
N SER A 139 -5.94 -1.68 -8.56
CA SER A 139 -5.04 -1.92 -7.44
C SER A 139 -4.47 -0.61 -6.86
N ALA A 140 -4.06 0.33 -7.70
CA ALA A 140 -3.56 1.63 -7.27
C ALA A 140 -4.65 2.49 -6.62
N ILE A 141 -5.85 2.53 -7.21
CA ILE A 141 -7.00 3.28 -6.68
C ILE A 141 -7.45 2.71 -5.33
N ALA A 142 -7.60 1.38 -5.22
CA ALA A 142 -7.94 0.74 -3.95
C ALA A 142 -6.89 1.05 -2.87
N PHE A 143 -5.61 1.00 -3.23
CA PHE A 143 -4.52 1.29 -2.31
C PHE A 143 -4.52 2.76 -1.86
N GLY A 144 -4.68 3.71 -2.79
CA GLY A 144 -4.79 5.13 -2.45
C GLY A 144 -6.03 5.43 -1.60
N TYR A 145 -7.18 4.85 -1.96
CA TYR A 145 -8.42 5.00 -1.22
C TYR A 145 -8.34 4.41 0.20
N ALA A 146 -7.60 3.32 0.41
CA ALA A 146 -7.38 2.79 1.75
C ALA A 146 -6.69 3.80 2.70
N HIS A 147 -5.99 4.80 2.16
CA HIS A 147 -5.30 5.83 2.93
C HIS A 147 -6.20 7.04 3.29
N ILE A 148 -7.49 7.03 2.94
CA ILE A 148 -8.45 8.02 3.47
C ILE A 148 -8.54 7.98 5.00
N ILE A 149 -8.13 6.86 5.62
CA ILE A 149 -8.09 6.69 7.07
C ILE A 149 -7.21 7.76 7.76
N PHE A 150 -6.25 8.33 7.03
CA PHE A 150 -5.37 9.39 7.53
C PHE A 150 -6.00 10.78 7.45
N LEU A 151 -7.21 10.92 6.87
CA LEU A 151 -7.92 12.18 6.72
C LEU A 151 -7.07 13.30 6.08
N ASN A 152 -6.12 12.90 5.22
CA ASN A 152 -5.15 13.80 4.62
C ASN A 152 -5.06 13.55 3.10
N PRO A 153 -5.33 14.56 2.26
CA PRO A 153 -5.31 14.40 0.81
C PRO A 153 -3.90 14.11 0.26
N VAL A 154 -2.84 14.62 0.91
CA VAL A 154 -1.45 14.32 0.51
C VAL A 154 -1.16 12.83 0.69
N ALA A 155 -1.63 12.22 1.79
CA ALA A 155 -1.47 10.78 2.00
C ALA A 155 -2.16 9.96 0.91
N VAL A 156 -3.39 10.32 0.54
CA VAL A 156 -4.17 9.65 -0.52
C VAL A 156 -3.51 9.81 -1.90
N LEU A 157 -3.06 11.02 -2.25
CA LEU A 157 -2.42 11.26 -3.55
C LEU A 157 -1.06 10.58 -3.67
N LEU A 158 -0.22 10.65 -2.64
CA LEU A 158 1.09 10.00 -2.63
C LEU A 158 0.95 8.48 -2.70
N THR A 159 -0.03 7.91 -1.99
CA THR A 159 -0.28 6.46 -2.02
C THR A 159 -0.94 6.01 -3.30
N LEU A 160 -1.78 6.83 -3.95
CA LEU A 160 -2.26 6.53 -5.28
C LEU A 160 -1.10 6.45 -6.29
N ALA A 161 -0.19 7.42 -6.26
CA ALA A 161 0.99 7.45 -7.13
C ALA A 161 1.96 6.28 -6.83
N GLY A 162 2.30 6.08 -5.56
CA GLY A 162 3.11 4.94 -5.11
C GLY A 162 2.46 3.61 -5.44
N GLY A 163 1.16 3.48 -5.19
CA GLY A 163 0.36 2.30 -5.52
C GLY A 163 0.40 1.96 -7.00
N TRP A 164 0.43 2.95 -7.88
CA TRP A 164 0.65 2.73 -9.31
C TRP A 164 2.05 2.18 -9.61
N LEU A 165 3.10 2.72 -9.00
CA LEU A 165 4.46 2.22 -9.15
C LEU A 165 4.57 0.76 -8.69
N PHE A 166 4.03 0.46 -7.51
CA PHE A 166 4.08 -0.85 -6.87
C PHE A 166 3.25 -1.86 -7.66
N ALA A 167 2.01 -1.53 -8.01
CA ALA A 167 1.16 -2.39 -8.84
C ALA A 167 1.78 -2.66 -10.21
N SER A 168 2.44 -1.66 -10.81
CA SER A 168 3.17 -1.84 -12.07
C SER A 168 4.36 -2.80 -11.92
N THR A 169 5.07 -2.76 -10.79
CA THR A 169 6.16 -3.70 -10.49
C THR A 169 5.64 -5.11 -10.28
N TYR A 170 4.55 -5.25 -9.54
CA TYR A 170 3.90 -6.55 -9.35
C TYR A 170 3.40 -7.13 -10.66
N ALA A 171 2.73 -6.33 -11.50
CA ALA A 171 2.23 -6.76 -12.81
C ALA A 171 3.33 -7.32 -13.73
N ARG A 172 4.56 -6.77 -13.63
CA ARG A 172 5.71 -7.22 -14.43
C ARG A 172 6.44 -8.43 -13.84
N THR A 173 6.50 -8.52 -12.51
CA THR A 173 7.40 -9.45 -11.83
C THR A 173 6.68 -10.57 -11.08
N PHE A 174 5.37 -10.44 -10.84
CA PHE A 174 4.59 -11.29 -9.92
C PHE A 174 5.30 -11.57 -8.59
N SER A 175 6.12 -10.62 -8.13
CA SER A 175 7.01 -10.77 -6.98
C SER A 175 6.62 -9.79 -5.89
N LEU A 176 6.06 -10.33 -4.80
CA LEU A 176 5.83 -9.56 -3.57
C LEU A 176 7.14 -9.05 -2.98
N LYS A 177 8.27 -9.74 -3.20
CA LYS A 177 9.59 -9.28 -2.73
C LYS A 177 10.03 -8.01 -3.46
N CYS A 178 9.94 -7.99 -4.79
CA CYS A 178 10.28 -6.80 -5.59
C CYS A 178 9.37 -5.63 -5.26
N THR A 179 8.06 -5.90 -5.19
CA THR A 179 7.08 -4.84 -4.94
C THR A 179 7.16 -4.33 -3.50
N GLY A 180 7.34 -5.23 -2.53
CA GLY A 180 7.55 -4.88 -1.14
C GLY A 180 8.86 -4.13 -0.91
N LEU A 181 9.94 -4.47 -1.61
CA LEU A 181 11.19 -3.70 -1.59
C LEU A 181 10.95 -2.27 -2.10
N GLU A 182 10.30 -2.12 -3.26
CA GLU A 182 10.01 -0.79 -3.80
C GLU A 182 9.15 0.02 -2.85
N HIS A 183 8.06 -0.56 -2.34
CA HIS A 183 7.19 0.10 -1.37
C HIS A 183 7.92 0.47 -0.07
N ALA A 184 8.74 -0.44 0.48
CA ALA A 184 9.54 -0.15 1.67
C ALA A 184 10.50 1.02 1.45
N LEU A 185 11.19 1.09 0.30
CA LEU A 185 12.10 2.20 -0.02
C LEU A 185 11.36 3.55 -0.01
N TYR A 186 10.23 3.66 -0.70
CA TYR A 186 9.46 4.91 -0.72
C TYR A 186 8.83 5.24 0.63
N GLY A 187 8.29 4.25 1.35
CA GLY A 187 7.71 4.48 2.68
C GLY A 187 8.76 4.96 3.68
N CYS A 188 9.92 4.30 3.73
CA CYS A 188 11.03 4.71 4.57
C CYS A 188 11.52 6.12 4.22
N LEU A 189 11.58 6.46 2.93
CA LEU A 189 11.92 7.81 2.49
C LEU A 189 10.90 8.83 3.01
N VAL A 190 9.59 8.59 2.81
CA VAL A 190 8.49 9.45 3.28
C VAL A 190 8.58 9.73 4.78
N PHE A 191 8.84 8.72 5.60
CA PHE A 191 9.06 8.91 7.04
C PHE A 191 10.34 9.69 7.35
N THR A 192 11.40 9.48 6.59
CA THR A 192 12.70 10.12 6.81
C THR A 192 12.66 11.60 6.47
N ILE A 193 12.07 11.98 5.33
CA ILE A 193 12.08 13.37 4.85
C ILE A 193 11.01 14.26 5.49
N GLY A 194 10.20 13.76 6.42
CA GLY A 194 9.25 14.57 7.19
C GLY A 194 7.77 14.44 6.81
N LEU A 195 7.46 13.68 5.75
CA LEU A 195 6.09 13.45 5.32
C LEU A 195 5.35 12.41 6.19
N GLY A 196 6.07 11.64 7.01
CA GLY A 196 5.50 10.58 7.85
C GLY A 196 4.38 11.01 8.79
N GLN A 197 4.33 12.28 9.19
CA GLN A 197 3.22 12.81 9.99
C GLN A 197 1.86 12.73 9.29
N TYR A 198 1.83 12.78 7.95
CA TYR A 198 0.61 12.63 7.16
C TYR A 198 0.13 11.17 7.10
N PHE A 199 0.95 10.23 7.56
CA PHE A 199 0.71 8.79 7.57
C PHE A 199 0.60 8.23 8.99
N TYR A 200 0.26 9.09 9.95
CA TYR A 200 0.17 8.72 11.36
C TYR A 200 -1.26 8.85 11.88
N THR A 201 -1.89 7.73 12.26
CA THR A 201 -3.28 7.73 12.73
C THR A 201 -3.48 8.46 14.05
N GLY A 202 -2.47 8.51 14.94
CA GLY A 202 -2.54 9.31 16.17
C GLY A 202 -2.75 10.80 15.85
N ALA A 203 -2.05 11.32 14.84
CA ALA A 203 -2.24 12.69 14.36
C ALA A 203 -3.62 12.88 13.68
N ALA A 204 -4.13 11.87 12.98
CA ALA A 204 -5.39 11.98 12.24
C ALA A 204 -6.65 11.78 13.10
N TRP A 205 -6.59 10.95 14.14
CA TRP A 205 -7.77 10.55 14.93
C TRP A 205 -7.87 11.25 16.28
N GLY A 206 -6.84 12.03 16.66
CA GLY A 206 -6.86 12.84 17.88
C GLY A 206 -6.68 12.04 19.18
N HIS A 207 -5.96 10.92 19.11
CA HIS A 207 -5.60 10.09 20.27
C HIS A 207 -4.15 10.33 20.69
#